data_AF-A0A926XA62-F1
#
_entry.id   AF-A0A926XA62-F1
#
_cell.length_a   1.000
_cell.length_b   1.000
_cell.length_c   1.000
_cell.angle_alpha   90.00
_cell.angle_beta   90.00
_cell.angle_gamma   90.00
#
_symmetry.space_group_name_H-M   'P 1'
#
loop_
_entity.id
_entity.type
_entity.pdbx_description
1 polymer ?
#
loop_
_entity_poly.entity_id
_entity_poly.type
_entity_poly.pdbx_seq_one_letter_code
_entity_poly.pdbx_strand_id
1 'polypeptide(L)'
;MQPASSNSDRLRAILTLIAILGTLGVNVVSNIAPLNGLNIGEISNTIFADVKVTPANYAFVIWGLIYAGLIAFGVYQLRSENYRNIKLQRTSYLIIAACIAQIIWVFLFLGRQFVLSVVAMLGILIPLAMIYLHLRTRHERISRQEQWSVYIPMSVYFGWITVATVVNVATALYSLGWTGGGISAEVWTAIMIGVSAAIAAVIAFRYQDWAYVLVIVWALVAIAVRQLSIPLIAVTAIVLAIALLFIPPLKRLTDKS
;
A
#
# COMPACT_ATOMS: atom_id res chain seq x y z
N MET A 1 -38.99 7.80 10.94
CA MET A 1 -37.85 8.65 11.32
C MET A 1 -36.72 7.75 11.80
N GLN A 2 -35.57 7.75 11.12
CA GLN A 2 -34.40 7.03 11.64
C GLN A 2 -33.86 7.81 12.86
N PRO A 3 -33.53 7.13 13.98
CA PRO A 3 -33.04 7.81 15.18
C PRO A 3 -31.73 8.53 14.90
N ALA A 4 -31.54 9.70 15.54
CA ALA A 4 -30.34 10.52 15.40
C ALA A 4 -29.06 9.71 15.66
N SER A 5 -27.99 10.01 14.92
CA SER A 5 -26.68 9.37 15.10
C SER A 5 -26.14 9.55 16.51
N SER A 6 -25.55 8.50 17.08
CA SER A 6 -24.89 8.58 18.39
C SER A 6 -23.63 9.46 18.32
N ASN A 7 -23.30 10.17 19.40
CA ASN A 7 -22.10 11.00 19.48
C ASN A 7 -20.80 10.19 19.23
N SER A 8 -20.80 8.90 19.57
CA SER A 8 -19.64 8.02 19.40
C SER A 8 -19.35 7.68 17.94
N ASP A 9 -20.38 7.53 17.09
CA ASP A 9 -20.20 7.25 15.67
C ASP A 9 -19.56 8.42 14.91
N ARG A 10 -19.99 9.64 15.25
CA ARG A 10 -19.42 10.86 14.70
C ARG A 10 -17.98 11.07 15.19
N LEU A 11 -17.73 10.83 16.48
CA LEU A 11 -16.38 10.92 17.05
C LEU A 11 -15.40 9.98 16.33
N ARG A 12 -15.78 8.73 16.05
CA ARG A 12 -14.95 7.79 15.29
C ARG A 12 -14.58 8.31 13.90
N ALA A 13 -15.54 8.86 13.16
CA ALA A 13 -15.28 9.42 11.83
C ALA A 13 -14.30 10.61 11.90
N ILE A 14 -14.45 11.48 12.90
CA ILE A 14 -13.53 12.59 13.16
C ILE A 14 -12.13 12.07 13.52
N LEU A 15 -12.02 11.10 14.43
CA LEU A 15 -10.75 10.49 14.82
C LEU A 15 -10.05 9.84 13.62
N THR A 16 -10.80 9.24 12.71
CA THR A 16 -10.24 8.66 11.48
C THR A 16 -9.63 9.75 10.60
N LEU A 17 -10.32 10.87 10.40
CA LEU A 17 -9.79 11.99 9.62
C LEU A 17 -8.57 12.62 10.30
N ILE A 18 -8.60 12.79 11.62
CA ILE A 18 -7.46 13.30 12.40
C ILE A 18 -6.25 12.37 12.25
N ALA A 19 -6.44 11.04 12.35
CA ALA A 19 -5.37 10.08 12.17
C ALA A 19 -4.75 10.18 10.76
N ILE A 20 -5.58 10.28 9.72
CA ILE A 20 -5.13 10.45 8.33
C ILE A 20 -4.31 11.74 8.16
N LEU A 21 -4.83 12.86 8.65
CA LEU A 21 -4.16 14.16 8.57
C LEU A 21 -2.87 14.20 9.39
N GLY A 22 -2.86 13.56 10.56
CA GLY A 22 -1.67 13.42 11.40
C GLY A 22 -0.58 12.61 10.69
N THR A 23 -0.94 11.49 10.06
CA THR A 23 0.00 10.68 9.30
C THR A 23 0.53 11.40 8.06
N LEU A 24 -0.32 12.14 7.34
CA LEU A 24 0.11 13.02 6.26
C LEU A 24 1.08 14.10 6.76
N GLY A 25 0.77 14.73 7.90
CA GLY A 25 1.64 15.73 8.52
C GLY A 25 3.02 15.17 8.85
N VAL A 26 3.08 13.99 9.48
CA VAL A 26 4.35 13.28 9.77
C VAL A 26 5.10 12.96 8.47
N ASN A 27 4.41 12.51 7.42
CA ASN A 27 5.04 12.23 6.14
C ASN A 27 5.63 13.50 5.51
N VAL A 28 4.90 14.62 5.49
CA VAL A 28 5.41 15.90 4.99
C VAL A 28 6.62 16.36 5.80
N VAL A 29 6.51 16.38 7.13
CA VAL A 29 7.61 16.75 8.03
C VAL A 29 8.83 15.87 7.80
N SER A 30 8.65 14.56 7.66
CA SER A 30 9.76 13.63 7.40
C SER A 30 10.50 13.85 6.09
N ASN A 31 9.87 14.49 5.11
CA ASN A 31 10.51 14.83 3.83
C ASN A 31 11.22 16.19 3.87
N ILE A 32 10.65 17.19 4.56
CA ILE A 32 11.22 18.56 4.63
C ILE A 32 12.22 18.76 5.77
N ALA A 33 12.05 18.02 6.87
CA ALA A 33 12.84 18.10 8.10
C ALA A 33 13.07 16.68 8.65
N PRO A 34 13.82 15.83 7.91
CA PRO A 34 14.03 14.44 8.29
C PRO A 34 14.78 14.31 9.61
N LEU A 35 14.30 13.39 10.46
CA LEU A 35 15.05 12.93 11.62
C LEU A 35 16.37 12.31 11.16
N ASN A 36 17.50 12.74 11.74
CA ASN A 36 18.86 12.32 11.35
C ASN A 36 19.33 12.77 9.95
N GLY A 37 18.71 13.82 9.39
CA GLY A 37 19.24 14.58 8.25
C GLY A 37 19.06 13.95 6.87
N LEU A 38 18.57 12.72 6.77
CA LEU A 38 18.24 12.06 5.50
C LEU A 38 16.78 11.62 5.51
N ASN A 39 16.02 11.97 4.48
CA ASN A 39 14.68 11.45 4.29
C ASN A 39 14.70 9.98 3.79
N ILE A 40 13.52 9.36 3.74
CA ILE A 40 13.36 7.94 3.38
C ILE A 40 13.91 7.65 1.97
N GLY A 41 13.67 8.55 1.03
CA GLY A 41 14.17 8.44 -0.35
C GLY A 41 15.69 8.52 -0.40
N GLU A 42 16.28 9.48 0.31
CA GLU A 42 17.73 9.66 0.40
C GLU A 42 18.42 8.45 1.04
N ILE A 43 17.88 7.92 2.14
CA ILE A 43 18.34 6.68 2.77
C ILE A 43 18.36 5.54 1.74
N SER A 44 17.27 5.41 0.96
CA SER A 44 17.12 4.36 -0.04
C SER A 44 18.05 4.51 -1.26
N ASN A 45 18.53 5.72 -1.53
CA ASN A 45 19.41 6.00 -2.67
C ASN A 45 20.89 6.06 -2.31
N THR A 46 21.22 6.24 -1.02
CA THR A 46 22.60 6.35 -0.54
C THR A 46 22.99 5.09 0.21
N ILE A 47 22.37 4.83 1.36
CA ILE A 47 22.71 3.72 2.26
C ILE A 47 22.30 2.37 1.65
N PHE A 48 21.17 2.33 0.95
CA PHE A 48 20.60 1.11 0.38
C PHE A 48 20.56 1.11 -1.14
N ALA A 49 21.53 1.77 -1.78
CA ALA A 49 21.63 1.80 -3.24
C ALA A 49 21.70 0.39 -3.87
N ASP A 50 22.32 -0.56 -3.17
CA ASP A 50 22.47 -1.96 -3.58
C ASP A 50 21.23 -2.82 -3.30
N VAL A 51 20.20 -2.29 -2.64
CA VAL A 51 18.90 -2.95 -2.51
C VAL A 51 18.13 -2.74 -3.82
N LYS A 52 18.42 -3.61 -4.79
CA LYS A 52 17.99 -3.44 -6.20
C LYS A 52 16.47 -3.49 -6.43
N VAL A 53 15.70 -4.05 -5.49
CA VAL A 53 14.22 -4.08 -5.53
C VAL A 53 13.58 -2.73 -5.21
N THR A 54 14.35 -1.76 -4.71
CA THR A 54 13.86 -0.41 -4.46
C THR A 54 13.45 0.24 -5.79
N PRO A 55 12.25 0.82 -5.92
CA PRO A 55 11.84 1.49 -7.15
C PRO A 55 12.58 2.81 -7.38
N ALA A 56 12.48 3.36 -8.59
CA ALA A 56 12.94 4.72 -8.90
C ALA A 56 12.20 5.78 -8.05
N ASN A 57 12.85 6.92 -7.80
CA ASN A 57 12.35 7.97 -6.89
C ASN A 57 10.96 8.50 -7.23
N TYR A 58 10.63 8.62 -8.53
CA TYR A 58 9.32 9.09 -8.94
C TYR A 58 8.18 8.17 -8.48
N ALA A 59 8.46 6.90 -8.17
CA ALA A 59 7.44 5.95 -7.73
C ALA A 59 6.74 6.41 -6.44
N PHE A 60 7.48 7.12 -5.58
CA PHE A 60 6.98 7.62 -4.30
C PHE A 60 5.93 8.74 -4.43
N VAL A 61 5.74 9.31 -5.64
CA VAL A 61 4.63 10.25 -5.92
C VAL A 61 3.26 9.59 -5.66
N ILE A 62 3.18 8.26 -5.71
CA ILE A 62 1.97 7.50 -5.34
C ILE A 62 1.45 7.82 -3.94
N TRP A 63 2.30 8.27 -3.01
CA TRP A 63 1.85 8.71 -1.68
C TRP A 63 0.87 9.87 -1.76
N GLY A 64 1.03 10.78 -2.72
CA GLY A 64 0.05 11.85 -2.96
C GLY A 64 -1.33 11.29 -3.34
N LEU A 65 -1.37 10.28 -4.20
CA LEU A 65 -2.61 9.59 -4.58
C LEU A 65 -3.22 8.84 -3.38
N ILE A 66 -2.40 8.16 -2.57
CA ILE A 66 -2.85 7.46 -1.37
C ILE A 66 -3.48 8.44 -0.39
N TYR A 67 -2.80 9.54 -0.05
CA TYR A 67 -3.34 10.52 0.89
C TYR A 67 -4.59 11.22 0.36
N ALA A 68 -4.65 11.53 -0.94
CA ALA A 68 -5.87 12.06 -1.55
C ALA A 68 -7.05 11.07 -1.39
N GLY A 69 -6.81 9.78 -1.65
CA GLY A 69 -7.81 8.73 -1.45
C GLY A 69 -8.23 8.57 0.02
N LEU A 70 -7.29 8.60 0.95
CA LEU A 70 -7.58 8.52 2.39
C LEU A 70 -8.38 9.73 2.88
N ILE A 71 -8.06 10.94 2.43
CA ILE A 71 -8.86 12.13 2.74
C ILE A 71 -10.27 11.99 2.17
N ALA A 72 -10.42 11.52 0.93
CA ALA A 72 -11.74 11.25 0.35
C ALA A 72 -12.54 10.26 1.19
N PHE A 73 -11.90 9.20 1.70
CA PHE A 73 -12.50 8.26 2.64
C PHE A 73 -12.92 8.93 3.96
N GLY A 74 -12.03 9.72 4.57
CA GLY A 74 -12.31 10.45 5.81
C GLY A 74 -13.52 11.37 5.67
N VAL A 75 -13.59 12.14 4.57
CA VAL A 75 -14.72 13.04 4.27
C VAL A 75 -16.00 12.26 3.97
N TYR A 76 -15.92 11.16 3.22
CA TYR A 76 -17.09 10.32 2.90
C TYR A 76 -17.77 9.78 4.17
N GLN A 77 -16.99 9.38 5.17
CA GLN A 77 -17.51 8.89 6.45
C GLN A 77 -18.14 9.98 7.32
N LEU A 78 -17.83 11.26 7.08
CA LEU A 78 -18.40 12.37 7.84
C LEU A 78 -19.86 12.67 7.48
N ARG A 79 -20.41 12.06 6.43
CA ARG A 79 -21.82 12.20 6.06
C ARG A 79 -22.71 11.46 7.05
N SER A 80 -23.80 12.09 7.49
CA SER A 80 -24.70 11.56 8.52
C SER A 80 -25.29 10.19 8.18
N GLU A 81 -25.58 9.95 6.90
CA GLU A 81 -26.05 8.67 6.36
C GLU A 81 -25.07 7.51 6.56
N ASN A 82 -23.77 7.80 6.72
CA ASN A 82 -22.70 6.82 6.79
C ASN A 82 -22.30 6.45 8.23
N TYR A 83 -22.75 7.19 9.24
CA TYR A 83 -22.33 7.01 10.63
C TYR A 83 -22.64 5.60 11.19
N ARG A 84 -23.74 4.99 10.77
CA ARG A 84 -24.19 3.67 11.24
C ARG A 84 -23.79 2.52 10.31
N ASN A 85 -23.06 2.81 9.22
CA ASN A 85 -22.66 1.77 8.28
C ASN A 85 -21.54 0.92 8.88
N ILE A 86 -21.89 -0.28 9.38
CA ILE A 86 -20.98 -1.25 10.04
C ILE A 86 -19.70 -1.49 9.22
N LYS A 87 -19.82 -1.51 7.88
CA LYS A 87 -18.69 -1.69 6.97
C LYS A 87 -17.67 -0.56 7.10
N LEU A 88 -18.14 0.68 7.18
CA LEU A 88 -17.31 1.87 7.38
C LEU A 88 -16.76 1.95 8.80
N GLN A 89 -17.54 1.54 9.81
CA GLN A 89 -17.07 1.53 11.20
C GLN A 89 -15.85 0.62 11.37
N ARG A 90 -15.93 -0.63 10.86
CA ARG A 90 -14.81 -1.57 10.91
C ARG A 90 -13.60 -1.04 10.14
N THR A 91 -13.84 -0.41 8.98
CA THR A 91 -12.77 0.18 8.17
C THR A 91 -12.10 1.35 8.89
N SER A 92 -12.85 2.22 9.57
CA SER A 92 -12.32 3.34 10.38
C SER A 92 -11.29 2.87 11.41
N TYR A 93 -11.64 1.89 12.24
CA TYR A 93 -10.73 1.41 13.30
C TYR A 93 -9.44 0.82 12.72
N LEU A 94 -9.55 0.05 11.64
CA LEU A 94 -8.40 -0.53 10.95
C LEU A 94 -7.53 0.54 10.29
N ILE A 95 -8.13 1.62 9.75
CA ILE A 95 -7.38 2.75 9.19
C ILE A 95 -6.67 3.55 10.27
N ILE A 96 -7.31 3.80 11.41
CA ILE A 96 -6.65 4.45 12.55
C ILE A 96 -5.42 3.64 12.99
N ALA A 97 -5.57 2.31 13.10
CA ALA A 97 -4.45 1.43 13.43
C ALA A 97 -3.32 1.51 12.38
N ALA A 98 -3.66 1.46 11.08
CA ALA A 98 -2.69 1.60 10.00
C ALA A 98 -1.98 2.96 10.01
N CYS A 99 -2.70 4.05 10.29
CA CYS A 99 -2.15 5.40 10.43
C CYS A 99 -1.15 5.50 11.58
N ILE A 100 -1.47 4.92 12.74
CA ILE A 100 -0.56 4.89 13.90
C ILE A 100 0.68 4.06 13.58
N ALA A 101 0.51 2.86 13.01
CA ALA A 101 1.62 2.01 12.60
C ALA A 101 2.49 2.69 11.54
N GLN A 102 1.91 3.46 10.63
CA GLN A 102 2.64 4.23 9.62
C GLN A 102 3.48 5.36 10.24
N ILE A 103 2.94 6.08 11.22
CA ILE A 103 3.72 7.10 11.96
C ILE A 103 4.91 6.45 12.67
N ILE A 104 4.67 5.35 13.38
CA ILE A 104 5.72 4.57 14.06
C ILE A 104 6.77 4.11 13.05
N TRP A 105 6.34 3.59 11.90
CA TRP A 105 7.21 3.13 10.83
C TRP A 105 8.14 4.24 10.34
N VAL A 106 7.63 5.45 10.10
CA VAL A 106 8.44 6.61 9.68
C VAL A 106 9.55 6.89 10.70
N PHE A 107 9.21 6.96 11.99
CA PHE A 107 10.21 7.22 13.03
C PHE A 107 11.25 6.11 13.15
N LEU A 108 10.83 4.84 13.09
CA LEU A 108 11.76 3.70 13.13
C LEU A 108 12.70 3.70 11.92
N PHE A 109 12.19 3.96 10.72
CA PHE A 109 12.99 3.96 9.51
C PHE A 109 14.02 5.10 9.50
N LEU A 110 13.60 6.33 9.85
CA LEU A 110 14.51 7.48 9.97
C LEU A 110 15.49 7.32 11.16
N GLY A 111 15.07 6.62 12.21
CA GLY A 111 15.89 6.20 13.34
C GLY A 111 16.84 5.04 13.04
N ARG A 112 16.89 4.57 11.77
CA ARG A 112 17.74 3.47 11.29
C ARG A 112 17.46 2.12 11.96
N GLN A 113 16.28 1.97 12.56
CA GLN A 113 15.81 0.74 13.19
C GLN A 113 15.11 -0.14 12.15
N PHE A 114 15.84 -0.57 11.11
CA PHE A 114 15.26 -1.22 9.93
C PHE A 114 14.56 -2.54 10.25
N VAL A 115 15.10 -3.34 11.16
CA VAL A 115 14.45 -4.60 11.59
C VAL A 115 13.11 -4.32 12.29
N LEU A 116 13.08 -3.37 13.22
CA LEU A 116 11.84 -2.98 13.90
C LEU A 116 10.84 -2.32 12.93
N SER A 117 11.32 -1.61 11.92
CA SER A 117 10.46 -1.02 10.89
C SER A 117 9.67 -2.10 10.12
N VAL A 118 10.21 -3.32 9.95
CA VAL A 118 9.43 -4.42 9.37
C VAL A 118 8.21 -4.77 10.21
N VAL A 119 8.34 -4.78 11.54
CA VAL A 119 7.21 -5.03 12.44
C VAL A 119 6.15 -3.94 12.30
N ALA A 120 6.56 -2.67 12.24
CA ALA A 120 5.64 -1.57 12.02
C ALA A 120 4.98 -1.63 10.63
N MET A 121 5.72 -2.02 9.59
CA MET A 121 5.19 -2.22 8.24
C MET A 121 4.12 -3.32 8.21
N LEU A 122 4.32 -4.44 8.91
CA LEU A 122 3.28 -5.45 9.10
C LEU A 122 2.07 -4.90 9.87
N GLY A 123 2.29 -4.00 10.82
CA GLY A 123 1.25 -3.24 11.50
C GLY A 123 0.42 -2.34 10.58
N ILE A 124 0.90 -2.01 9.37
CA ILE A 124 0.13 -1.32 8.32
C ILE A 124 -0.53 -2.35 7.39
N LEU A 125 0.23 -3.34 6.93
CA LEU A 125 -0.20 -4.34 5.95
C LEU A 125 -1.37 -5.18 6.46
N ILE A 126 -1.34 -5.63 7.71
CA ILE A 126 -2.37 -6.52 8.29
C ILE A 126 -3.74 -5.81 8.36
N PRO A 127 -3.87 -4.59 8.92
CA PRO A 127 -5.11 -3.83 8.84
C PRO A 127 -5.63 -3.62 7.41
N LEU A 128 -4.76 -3.32 6.45
CA LEU A 128 -5.16 -3.12 5.06
C LEU A 128 -5.65 -4.42 4.41
N ALA A 129 -5.00 -5.55 4.68
CA ALA A 129 -5.47 -6.86 4.23
C ALA A 129 -6.84 -7.20 4.84
N MET A 130 -7.03 -6.92 6.14
CA MET A 130 -8.32 -7.11 6.80
C MET A 130 -9.41 -6.23 6.19
N ILE A 131 -9.14 -4.95 5.92
CA ILE A 131 -10.05 -4.03 5.23
C ILE A 131 -10.41 -4.60 3.85
N TYR A 132 -9.39 -4.97 3.07
CA TYR A 132 -9.55 -5.46 1.71
C TYR A 132 -10.47 -6.68 1.63
N LEU A 133 -10.24 -7.68 2.49
CA LEU A 133 -11.05 -8.89 2.53
C LEU A 133 -12.49 -8.61 2.98
N HIS A 134 -12.65 -7.84 4.05
CA HIS A 134 -13.96 -7.48 4.61
C HIS A 134 -14.83 -6.71 3.61
N LEU A 135 -14.28 -5.70 2.92
CA LEU A 135 -15.00 -4.91 1.92
C LEU A 135 -15.54 -5.76 0.75
N ARG A 136 -14.92 -6.92 0.51
CA ARG A 136 -15.23 -7.84 -0.60
C ARG A 136 -16.01 -9.09 -0.18
N THR A 137 -16.42 -9.21 1.09
CA THR A 137 -17.20 -10.35 1.57
C THR A 137 -18.65 -10.36 1.07
N ARG A 138 -19.24 -9.20 0.77
CA ARG A 138 -20.64 -9.08 0.35
C ARG A 138 -20.78 -8.60 -1.08
N HIS A 139 -21.62 -9.29 -1.85
CA HIS A 139 -22.02 -8.90 -3.21
C HIS A 139 -23.13 -7.85 -3.16
N GLU A 140 -22.82 -6.70 -2.57
CA GLU A 140 -23.72 -5.54 -2.56
C GLU A 140 -23.44 -4.66 -3.78
N ARG A 141 -24.47 -4.00 -4.31
CA ARG A 141 -24.27 -2.98 -5.35
C ARG A 141 -23.50 -1.81 -4.74
N ILE A 142 -22.28 -1.60 -5.20
CA ILE A 142 -21.42 -0.50 -4.75
C ILE A 142 -21.81 0.77 -5.52
N SER A 143 -22.13 1.84 -4.80
CA SER A 143 -22.38 3.13 -5.44
C SER A 143 -21.10 3.73 -6.01
N ARG A 144 -21.20 4.59 -7.04
CA ARG A 144 -20.01 5.25 -7.60
C ARG A 144 -19.24 6.05 -6.55
N GLN A 145 -19.93 6.70 -5.61
CA GLN A 145 -19.28 7.48 -4.55
C GLN A 145 -18.52 6.56 -3.59
N GLU A 146 -19.12 5.44 -3.19
CA GLU A 146 -18.47 4.46 -2.34
C GLU A 146 -17.26 3.81 -3.03
N GLN A 147 -17.35 3.55 -4.34
CA GLN A 147 -16.24 3.01 -5.13
C GLN A 147 -15.01 3.94 -5.08
N TRP A 148 -15.20 5.24 -5.32
CA TRP A 148 -14.11 6.23 -5.39
C TRP A 148 -13.63 6.71 -4.02
N SER A 149 -14.48 6.66 -3.00
CA SER A 149 -14.12 7.13 -1.66
C SER A 149 -13.75 6.02 -0.69
N VAL A 150 -14.04 4.75 -0.98
CA VAL A 150 -13.75 3.63 -0.06
C VAL A 150 -12.94 2.55 -0.78
N TYR A 151 -13.47 1.92 -1.82
CA TYR A 151 -12.84 0.74 -2.40
C TYR A 151 -11.50 1.06 -3.08
N ILE A 152 -11.49 1.99 -4.03
CA ILE A 152 -10.27 2.36 -4.78
C ILE A 152 -9.16 2.87 -3.84
N PRO A 153 -9.39 3.81 -2.91
CA PRO A 153 -8.36 4.25 -1.96
C PRO A 153 -7.73 3.11 -1.16
N MET A 154 -8.55 2.18 -0.65
CA MET A 154 -8.04 1.05 0.14
C MET A 154 -7.22 0.08 -0.73
N SER A 155 -7.66 -0.17 -1.97
CA SER A 155 -6.93 -0.99 -2.93
C SER A 155 -5.58 -0.38 -3.32
N VAL A 156 -5.55 0.92 -3.59
CA VAL A 156 -4.31 1.64 -3.92
C VAL A 156 -3.34 1.62 -2.75
N TYR A 157 -3.83 1.89 -1.53
CA TYR A 157 -2.98 1.88 -0.35
C TYR A 157 -2.45 0.48 -0.04
N PHE A 158 -3.30 -0.54 -0.12
CA PHE A 158 -2.90 -1.93 0.10
C PHE A 158 -1.89 -2.43 -0.94
N GLY A 159 -2.09 -2.08 -2.22
CA GLY A 159 -1.16 -2.41 -3.29
C GLY A 159 0.23 -1.84 -3.02
N TRP A 160 0.29 -0.56 -2.64
CA TRP A 160 1.57 0.09 -2.39
C TRP A 160 2.28 -0.47 -1.15
N ILE A 161 1.54 -0.72 -0.06
CA ILE A 161 2.11 -1.31 1.16
C ILE A 161 2.59 -2.74 0.93
N THR A 162 1.99 -3.49 -0.01
CA THR A 162 2.53 -4.81 -0.41
C THR A 162 3.95 -4.67 -0.98
N VAL A 163 4.16 -3.73 -1.89
CA VAL A 163 5.49 -3.45 -2.48
C VAL A 163 6.44 -2.92 -1.42
N ALA A 164 6.00 -1.95 -0.62
CA ALA A 164 6.81 -1.35 0.43
C ALA A 164 7.27 -2.37 1.47
N THR A 165 6.45 -3.40 1.75
CA THR A 165 6.82 -4.50 2.65
C THR A 165 7.99 -5.30 2.08
N VAL A 166 7.96 -5.64 0.79
CA VAL A 166 9.05 -6.36 0.13
C VAL A 166 10.35 -5.55 0.18
N VAL A 167 10.28 -4.27 -0.18
CA VAL A 167 11.43 -3.36 -0.11
C VAL A 167 11.95 -3.25 1.33
N ASN A 168 11.06 -3.08 2.31
CA ASN A 168 11.47 -2.90 3.70
C ASN A 168 12.13 -4.16 4.29
N VAL A 169 11.64 -5.36 3.96
CA VAL A 169 12.29 -6.62 4.33
C VAL A 169 13.67 -6.72 3.68
N ALA A 170 13.80 -6.40 2.39
CA ALA A 170 15.09 -6.40 1.71
C ALA A 170 16.08 -5.41 2.35
N THR A 171 15.64 -4.20 2.68
CA THR A 171 16.41 -3.20 3.43
C THR A 171 16.86 -3.73 4.79
N ALA A 172 15.96 -4.38 5.54
CA ALA A 172 16.30 -4.92 6.85
C ALA A 172 17.32 -6.06 6.76
N LEU A 173 17.16 -7.00 5.82
CA LEU A 173 18.12 -8.06 5.58
C LEU A 173 19.48 -7.51 5.16
N TYR A 174 19.51 -6.52 4.26
CA TYR A 174 20.74 -5.84 3.85
C TYR A 174 21.42 -5.15 5.04
N SER A 175 20.66 -4.49 5.92
CA SER A 175 21.20 -3.84 7.11
C SER A 175 21.84 -4.81 8.12
N LEU A 176 21.46 -6.10 8.07
CA LEU A 176 22.04 -7.18 8.87
C LEU A 176 23.27 -7.82 8.19
N GLY A 177 23.69 -7.32 7.03
CA GLY A 177 24.82 -7.87 6.27
C GLY A 177 24.49 -9.17 5.53
N TRP A 178 23.20 -9.46 5.31
CA TRP A 178 22.81 -10.67 4.57
C TRP A 178 23.19 -10.57 3.09
N THR A 179 23.95 -11.54 2.59
CA THR A 179 24.53 -11.55 1.24
C THR A 179 23.75 -12.40 0.24
N GLY A 180 22.47 -12.68 0.50
CA GLY A 180 21.62 -13.41 -0.46
C GLY A 180 21.73 -14.94 -0.41
N GLY A 181 22.44 -15.51 0.57
CA GLY A 181 22.52 -16.97 0.77
C GLY A 181 23.13 -17.73 -0.41
N GLY A 182 24.05 -17.10 -1.15
CA GLY A 182 24.66 -17.66 -2.37
C GLY A 182 23.92 -17.34 -3.67
N ILE A 183 22.79 -16.64 -3.61
CA ILE A 183 22.06 -16.14 -4.77
C ILE A 183 22.49 -14.69 -5.04
N SER A 184 22.72 -14.32 -6.31
CA SER A 184 23.07 -12.94 -6.66
C SER A 184 21.91 -11.98 -6.37
N ALA A 185 22.24 -10.71 -6.08
CA ALA A 185 21.24 -9.68 -5.79
C ALA A 185 20.26 -9.46 -6.95
N GLU A 186 20.69 -9.67 -8.19
CA GLU A 186 19.86 -9.59 -9.39
C GLU A 186 18.81 -10.70 -9.44
N VAL A 187 19.21 -11.94 -9.19
CA VAL A 187 18.29 -13.08 -9.15
C VAL A 187 17.34 -12.95 -7.96
N TRP A 188 17.86 -12.51 -6.80
CA TRP A 188 17.03 -12.27 -5.63
C TRP A 188 15.96 -11.21 -5.88
N THR A 189 16.33 -10.14 -6.58
CA THR A 189 15.37 -9.10 -6.99
C THR A 189 14.33 -9.62 -7.97
N ALA A 190 14.74 -10.43 -8.96
CA ALA A 190 13.81 -11.07 -9.90
C ALA A 190 12.79 -11.98 -9.19
N ILE A 191 13.22 -12.73 -8.17
CA ILE A 191 12.33 -13.55 -7.33
C ILE A 191 11.33 -12.66 -6.58
N MET A 192 11.80 -11.59 -5.91
CA MET A 192 10.95 -10.69 -5.13
C MET A 192 9.88 -10.01 -5.98
N ILE A 193 10.23 -9.47 -7.16
CA ILE A 193 9.25 -8.87 -8.06
C ILE A 193 8.29 -9.93 -8.65
N GLY A 194 8.77 -11.16 -8.85
CA GLY A 194 7.94 -12.30 -9.25
C GLY A 194 6.88 -12.64 -8.20
N VAL A 195 7.25 -12.65 -6.91
CA VAL A 195 6.30 -12.84 -5.80
C VAL A 195 5.27 -11.71 -5.75
N SER A 196 5.70 -10.45 -5.87
CA SER A 196 4.76 -9.31 -5.93
C SER A 196 3.78 -9.43 -7.11
N ALA A 197 4.26 -9.82 -8.29
CA ALA A 197 3.42 -10.04 -9.47
C ALA A 197 2.46 -11.23 -9.27
N ALA A 198 2.90 -12.32 -8.63
CA ALA A 198 2.03 -13.46 -8.34
C ALA A 198 0.88 -13.08 -7.39
N ILE A 199 1.17 -12.30 -6.34
CA ILE A 199 0.13 -11.77 -5.43
C ILE A 199 -0.86 -10.89 -6.21
N ALA A 200 -0.34 -10.01 -7.07
CA ALA A 200 -1.17 -9.15 -7.92
C ALA A 200 -2.05 -9.96 -8.88
N ALA A 201 -1.51 -11.03 -9.48
CA ALA A 201 -2.25 -11.92 -10.34
C ALA A 201 -3.38 -12.62 -9.59
N VAL A 202 -3.12 -13.16 -8.38
CA VAL A 202 -4.18 -13.74 -7.53
C VAL A 202 -5.28 -12.71 -7.24
N ILE A 203 -4.91 -11.47 -6.95
CA ILE A 203 -5.87 -10.39 -6.71
C ILE A 203 -6.67 -10.04 -7.98
N ALA A 204 -6.00 -9.95 -9.14
CA ALA A 204 -6.64 -9.74 -10.43
C ALA A 204 -7.66 -10.85 -10.72
N PHE A 205 -7.24 -12.11 -10.66
CA PHE A 205 -8.08 -13.28 -10.95
C PHE A 205 -9.26 -13.40 -9.99
N ARG A 206 -9.02 -13.29 -8.68
CA ARG A 206 -10.04 -13.60 -7.66
C ARG A 206 -11.01 -12.44 -7.41
N TYR A 207 -10.52 -11.20 -7.47
CA TYR A 207 -11.25 -10.03 -7.00
C TYR A 207 -11.47 -8.96 -8.07
N GLN A 208 -10.84 -9.09 -9.25
CA GLN A 208 -11.00 -8.16 -10.37
C GLN A 208 -10.68 -6.71 -9.96
N ASP A 209 -9.68 -6.55 -9.09
CA ASP A 209 -9.28 -5.25 -8.55
C ASP A 209 -8.16 -4.60 -9.38
N TRP A 210 -8.56 -3.85 -10.40
CA TRP A 210 -7.61 -3.13 -11.23
C TRP A 210 -6.88 -2.02 -10.49
N ALA A 211 -7.46 -1.43 -9.43
CA ALA A 211 -6.76 -0.38 -8.68
C ALA A 211 -5.53 -0.96 -7.95
N TYR A 212 -5.67 -2.12 -7.32
CA TYR A 212 -4.53 -2.84 -6.72
C TYR A 212 -3.49 -3.23 -7.77
N VAL A 213 -3.94 -3.85 -8.88
CA VAL A 213 -3.06 -4.35 -9.95
C VAL A 213 -2.24 -3.22 -10.57
N LEU A 214 -2.87 -2.07 -10.85
CA LEU A 214 -2.18 -0.92 -11.43
C LEU A 214 -1.11 -0.34 -10.51
N VAL A 215 -1.25 -0.46 -9.18
CA VAL A 215 -0.20 -0.06 -8.24
C VAL A 215 1.00 -1.00 -8.33
N ILE A 216 0.78 -2.31 -8.48
CA ILE A 216 1.87 -3.26 -8.66
C ILE A 216 2.56 -3.03 -10.00
N VAL A 217 1.80 -2.80 -11.07
CA VAL A 217 2.35 -2.41 -12.38
C VAL A 217 3.20 -1.14 -12.28
N TRP A 218 2.70 -0.11 -11.60
CA TRP A 218 3.44 1.14 -11.34
C TRP A 218 4.78 0.88 -10.64
N ALA A 219 4.78 0.05 -9.59
CA ALA A 219 5.99 -0.33 -8.87
C ALA A 219 6.97 -1.12 -9.74
N LEU A 220 6.49 -2.12 -10.49
CA LEU A 220 7.33 -2.92 -11.40
C LEU A 220 8.00 -2.05 -12.45
N VAL A 221 7.26 -1.14 -13.08
CA VAL A 221 7.80 -0.19 -14.06
C VAL A 221 8.88 0.68 -13.41
N ALA A 222 8.65 1.19 -12.19
CA ALA A 222 9.65 1.99 -11.50
C ALA A 222 10.90 1.21 -11.08
N ILE A 223 10.78 -0.07 -10.75
CA ILE A 223 11.93 -0.95 -10.52
C ILE A 223 12.70 -1.16 -11.84
N ALA A 224 12.00 -1.40 -12.95
CA ALA A 224 12.62 -1.55 -14.26
C ALA A 224 13.40 -0.29 -14.66
N VAL A 225 12.81 0.90 -14.49
CA VAL A 225 13.45 2.19 -14.79
C VAL A 225 14.69 2.42 -13.93
N ARG A 226 14.67 2.02 -12.65
CA ARG A 226 15.87 2.14 -11.80
C ARG A 226 16.99 1.18 -12.22
N GLN A 227 16.63 0.00 -12.73
CA GLN A 227 17.57 -1.10 -13.01
C GLN A 227 17.81 -1.32 -14.51
N LEU A 228 17.74 -0.28 -15.34
CA LEU A 228 17.92 -0.38 -16.80
C LEU A 228 19.28 -0.98 -17.22
N SER A 229 20.32 -0.79 -16.41
CA SER A 229 21.65 -1.37 -16.64
C SER A 229 21.75 -2.86 -16.27
N ILE A 230 20.69 -3.45 -15.70
CA ILE A 230 20.63 -4.85 -15.27
C ILE A 230 19.47 -5.53 -16.04
N PRO A 231 19.74 -6.10 -17.22
CA PRO A 231 18.69 -6.64 -18.10
C PRO A 231 17.79 -7.67 -17.42
N LEU A 232 18.35 -8.52 -16.54
CA LEU A 232 17.58 -9.53 -15.81
C LEU A 232 16.44 -8.89 -15.00
N ILE A 233 16.70 -7.79 -14.29
CA ILE A 233 15.67 -7.13 -13.47
C ILE A 233 14.72 -6.33 -14.35
N ALA A 234 15.26 -5.51 -15.26
CA ALA A 234 14.45 -4.62 -16.09
C ALA A 234 13.47 -5.38 -16.99
N VAL A 235 13.95 -6.40 -17.70
CA VAL A 235 13.10 -7.20 -18.61
C VAL A 235 12.07 -7.98 -17.81
N THR A 236 12.45 -8.62 -16.71
CA THR A 236 11.51 -9.38 -15.87
C THR A 236 10.41 -8.48 -15.33
N ALA A 237 10.74 -7.29 -14.82
CA ALA A 237 9.77 -6.35 -14.30
C ALA A 237 8.79 -5.86 -15.38
N ILE A 238 9.28 -5.53 -16.59
CA ILE A 238 8.44 -5.10 -17.71
C ILE A 238 7.53 -6.24 -18.18
N VAL A 239 8.06 -7.45 -18.35
CA VAL A 239 7.28 -8.62 -18.78
C VAL A 239 6.17 -8.92 -17.78
N LEU A 240 6.47 -8.90 -16.48
CA LEU A 240 5.47 -9.10 -15.43
C LEU A 240 4.43 -7.97 -15.42
N ALA A 241 4.84 -6.72 -15.57
CA ALA A 241 3.94 -5.58 -15.64
C ALA A 241 2.96 -5.70 -16.83
N ILE A 242 3.47 -6.06 -18.00
CA ILE A 242 2.65 -6.31 -19.20
C ILE A 242 1.71 -7.49 -18.97
N ALA A 243 2.23 -8.62 -18.47
CA ALA A 243 1.42 -9.81 -18.22
C ALA A 243 0.23 -9.51 -17.29
N LEU A 244 0.43 -8.71 -16.23
CA LEU A 244 -0.64 -8.30 -15.31
C LEU A 244 -1.76 -7.51 -15.98
N LEU A 245 -1.46 -6.71 -17.02
CA LEU A 245 -2.46 -5.94 -17.76
C LEU A 245 -3.33 -6.80 -18.68
N PHE A 246 -2.82 -7.97 -19.09
CA PHE A 246 -3.52 -8.89 -19.98
C PHE A 246 -4.22 -10.04 -19.25
N ILE A 247 -4.27 -10.01 -17.91
CA ILE A 247 -5.02 -11.00 -17.14
C ILE A 247 -6.52 -10.85 -17.46
N PRO A 248 -7.15 -11.86 -18.09
CA PRO A 248 -8.56 -11.76 -18.45
C PRO A 248 -9.43 -11.76 -17.18
N PRO A 249 -10.52 -10.98 -17.16
CA PRO A 249 -11.48 -11.08 -16.09
C PRO A 249 -12.11 -12.47 -16.07
N LEU A 250 -12.26 -13.05 -14.88
CA LEU A 250 -12.95 -14.34 -14.74
C LEU A 250 -14.40 -14.14 -15.21
N LYS A 251 -14.78 -14.72 -16.37
CA LYS A 251 -16.19 -14.83 -16.73
C LYS A 251 -16.87 -15.65 -15.63
N ARG A 252 -17.77 -15.04 -14.85
CA ARG A 252 -18.64 -15.82 -13.97
C ARG A 252 -19.47 -16.73 -14.87
N LEU A 253 -19.27 -18.04 -14.77
CA LEU A 253 -20.03 -19.06 -15.51
C LEU A 253 -21.52 -19.14 -15.10
N THR A 254 -22.04 -18.15 -14.37
CA THR A 254 -23.39 -18.15 -13.79
C THR A 254 -24.36 -17.16 -14.45
N ASP A 255 -24.09 -16.67 -15.66
CA ASP A 255 -25.08 -15.96 -16.49
C ASP A 255 -25.62 -16.88 -17.61
N LYS A 256 -25.93 -18.12 -17.24
CA LYS A 256 -26.75 -19.04 -18.04
C LYS A 256 -27.73 -19.78 -17.12
N SER A 257 -28.83 -19.11 -16.80
CA SER A 257 -30.17 -19.71 -16.64
C SER A 257 -31.19 -18.60 -16.41
#